data_AF-A0AAJ0M7J4-F1
#
_entry.id   AF-A0AAJ0M7J4-F1
#
_cell.length_a   1.000
_cell.length_b   1.000
_cell.length_c   1.000
_cell.angle_alpha   90.00
_cell.angle_beta   90.00
_cell.angle_gamma   90.00
#
_symmetry.space_group_name_H-M   'P 1'
#
loop_
_entity.id
_entity.type
_entity.pdbx_description
1 polymer ?
#
loop_
_entity_poly.entity_id
_entity_poly.type
_entity_poly.pdbx_seq_one_letter_code
_entity_poly.pdbx_strand_id
1 'polypeptide(L)'
;MIYTWWALTAAHDFFSVIFICILRWDEPHEWPPLFGSLSEAYSLRRFWGVFWHSLNRSLADAYLPLACLCLGLRGNKNTIHPALRALWVFFFSAVFHAAANCAQFGRPNMAKEMKFFMANFAVCHAETV
;
A
#
# COMPACT_ATOMS: atom_id res chain seq x y z
N MET A 1 -11.39 -9.07 1.92
CA MET A 1 -10.18 -8.90 2.75
C MET A 1 -9.52 -10.21 3.16
N ILE A 2 -10.25 -11.25 3.60
CA ILE A 2 -9.63 -12.55 3.95
C ILE A 2 -8.95 -13.21 2.74
N TYR A 3 -9.63 -13.24 1.57
CA TYR A 3 -9.05 -13.81 0.35
C TYR A 3 -7.75 -13.13 -0.09
N THR A 4 -7.70 -11.80 -0.06
CA THR A 4 -6.50 -11.02 -0.41
C THR A 4 -5.37 -11.26 0.58
N TRP A 5 -5.68 -11.47 1.86
CA TRP A 5 -4.68 -11.78 2.88
C TRP A 5 -4.02 -13.12 2.59
N TRP A 6 -4.80 -14.19 2.43
CA TRP A 6 -4.27 -15.51 2.10
C TRP A 6 -3.50 -15.53 0.79
N ALA A 7 -4.01 -14.87 -0.26
CA ALA A 7 -3.34 -14.83 -1.55
C ALA A 7 -1.97 -14.14 -1.48
N LEU A 8 -1.87 -13.01 -0.76
CA LEU A 8 -0.61 -12.28 -0.62
C LEU A 8 0.39 -13.04 0.26
N THR A 9 -0.05 -13.63 1.37
CA THR A 9 0.82 -14.46 2.22
C THR A 9 1.34 -15.68 1.47
N ALA A 10 0.46 -16.40 0.75
CA ALA A 10 0.88 -17.55 -0.04
C ALA A 10 1.89 -17.18 -1.15
N ALA A 11 1.67 -16.05 -1.83
CA ALA A 11 2.61 -15.54 -2.83
C ALA A 11 3.95 -15.15 -2.19
N HIS A 12 3.92 -14.44 -1.05
CA HIS A 12 5.12 -14.06 -0.31
C HIS A 12 5.94 -15.28 0.11
N ASP A 13 5.31 -16.27 0.72
CA ASP A 13 5.97 -17.49 1.18
C ASP A 13 6.56 -18.26 -0.01
N PHE A 14 5.79 -18.40 -1.10
CA PHE A 14 6.25 -19.06 -2.32
C PHE A 14 7.50 -18.39 -2.91
N PHE A 15 7.49 -17.06 -3.07
CA PHE A 15 8.66 -16.35 -3.61
C PHE A 15 9.83 -16.34 -2.63
N SER A 16 9.59 -16.22 -1.32
CA SER A 16 10.67 -16.28 -0.32
C SER A 16 11.45 -17.60 -0.41
N VAL A 17 10.75 -18.74 -0.58
CA VAL A 17 11.40 -20.05 -0.76
C VAL A 17 12.25 -20.07 -2.04
N ILE A 18 11.74 -19.52 -3.14
CA ILE A 18 12.48 -19.47 -4.40
C ILE A 18 13.75 -18.63 -4.25
N PHE A 19 13.63 -17.39 -3.76
CA PHE A 19 14.74 -16.43 -3.73
C PHE A 19 15.79 -16.80 -2.67
N ILE A 20 15.37 -17.30 -1.50
CA ILE A 20 16.27 -17.66 -0.39
C ILE A 20 16.85 -19.06 -0.57
N CYS A 21 16.00 -20.07 -0.81
CA CYS A 21 16.45 -21.48 -0.75
C CYS A 21 16.97 -22.01 -2.09
N ILE A 22 16.34 -21.61 -3.21
CA ILE A 22 16.66 -22.13 -4.54
C ILE A 22 17.73 -21.25 -5.22
N LEU A 23 17.45 -19.96 -5.34
CA LEU A 23 18.31 -19.01 -6.06
C LEU A 23 19.47 -18.49 -5.21
N ARG A 24 19.30 -18.48 -3.87
CA ARG A 24 20.29 -17.96 -2.91
C ARG A 24 20.66 -16.50 -3.18
N TRP A 25 19.70 -15.70 -3.63
CA TRP A 25 19.90 -14.27 -3.92
C TRP A 25 19.66 -13.40 -2.70
N ASP A 26 18.74 -13.82 -1.84
CA ASP A 26 18.28 -13.03 -0.70
C ASP A 26 18.49 -13.80 0.61
N GLU A 27 18.61 -13.05 1.70
CA GLU A 27 18.66 -13.54 3.07
C GLU A 27 17.26 -13.49 3.72
N PRO A 28 16.96 -14.35 4.72
CA PRO A 28 15.65 -14.40 5.35
C PRO A 28 15.14 -13.07 5.93
N HIS A 29 16.04 -12.21 6.40
CA HIS A 29 15.66 -10.92 6.99
C HIS A 29 15.21 -9.88 5.94
N GLU A 30 15.49 -10.12 4.65
CA GLU A 30 15.05 -9.28 3.53
C GLU A 30 13.58 -9.54 3.16
N TRP A 31 12.98 -10.62 3.68
CA TRP A 31 11.59 -11.02 3.49
C TRP A 31 10.78 -10.91 4.80
N PRO A 32 10.62 -9.72 5.39
CA PRO A 32 9.87 -9.54 6.63
C PRO A 32 8.38 -9.88 6.44
N PRO A 33 7.64 -10.21 7.52
CA PRO A 33 6.21 -10.46 7.43
C PRO A 33 5.46 -9.32 6.73
N LEU A 34 4.60 -9.68 5.76
CA LEU A 34 3.82 -8.69 5.03
C LEU A 34 2.85 -7.91 5.92
N PHE A 35 2.31 -8.54 6.97
CA PHE A 35 1.28 -7.96 7.82
C PHE A 35 1.79 -7.80 9.25
N GLY A 36 1.32 -6.75 9.92
CA GLY A 36 1.56 -6.53 11.35
C GLY A 36 0.64 -7.40 12.23
N SER A 37 0.69 -7.17 13.54
CA SER A 37 -0.21 -7.84 14.48
C SER A 37 -1.65 -7.36 14.30
N LEU A 38 -2.60 -8.31 14.28
CA LEU A 38 -4.04 -8.00 14.22
C LEU A 38 -4.52 -7.22 15.45
N SER A 39 -3.85 -7.34 16.60
CA SER A 39 -4.17 -6.57 17.82
C SER A 39 -4.03 -5.06 17.61
N GLU A 40 -3.19 -4.64 16.66
CA GLU A 40 -2.92 -3.23 16.38
C GLU A 40 -3.99 -2.60 15.49
N ALA A 41 -4.88 -3.39 14.90
CA ALA A 41 -5.90 -2.97 13.94
C ALA A 41 -7.19 -2.43 14.60
N TYR A 42 -7.08 -1.73 15.73
CA TYR A 42 -8.22 -1.21 16.48
C TYR A 42 -8.77 0.14 15.97
N SER A 43 -8.12 0.74 14.97
CA SER A 43 -8.61 1.91 14.23
C SER A 43 -8.25 1.78 12.75
N LEU A 44 -8.92 2.53 11.88
CA LEU A 44 -8.68 2.44 10.44
C LEU A 44 -7.28 2.96 10.07
N ARG A 45 -6.81 4.02 10.73
CA ARG A 45 -5.46 4.56 10.58
C ARG A 45 -4.41 3.52 10.95
N ARG A 46 -4.59 2.79 12.05
CA ARG A 46 -3.64 1.74 12.44
C ARG A 46 -3.79 0.49 11.59
N PHE A 47 -5.00 0.17 11.16
CA PHE A 47 -5.23 -0.90 10.20
C PHE A 47 -4.37 -0.68 8.94
N TRP A 48 -4.45 0.49 8.30
CA TRP A 48 -3.68 0.77 7.08
C TRP A 48 -2.20 1.09 7.34
N GLY A 49 -1.89 1.72 8.47
CA GLY A 49 -0.54 2.20 8.80
C GLY A 49 0.36 1.15 9.46
N VAL A 50 -0.19 0.21 10.22
CA VAL A 50 0.56 -0.75 11.05
C VAL A 50 0.29 -2.17 10.62
N PHE A 51 -0.98 -2.56 10.49
CA PHE A 51 -1.35 -3.94 10.23
C PHE A 51 -1.24 -4.32 8.74
N TRP A 52 -1.77 -3.50 7.84
CA TRP A 52 -1.86 -3.81 6.41
C TRP A 52 -0.52 -3.71 5.71
N HIS A 53 -0.34 -4.51 4.65
CA HIS A 53 0.93 -4.66 3.96
C HIS A 53 1.53 -3.33 3.45
N SER A 54 2.87 -3.25 3.48
CA SER A 54 3.63 -2.07 3.08
C SER A 54 4.07 -2.05 1.62
N LEU A 55 3.76 -3.10 0.84
CA LEU A 55 4.19 -3.25 -0.57
C LEU A 55 3.97 -1.98 -1.42
N ASN A 56 2.80 -1.35 -1.31
CA ASN A 56 2.50 -0.14 -2.07
C ASN A 56 3.14 1.13 -1.49
N ARG A 57 3.54 1.14 -0.21
CA ARG A 57 4.10 2.33 0.44
C ARG A 57 5.46 2.68 -0.13
N SER A 58 6.36 1.70 -0.24
CA SER A 58 7.70 1.92 -0.78
C SER A 58 7.66 2.42 -2.24
N LEU A 59 6.77 1.85 -3.05
CA LEU A 59 6.55 2.30 -4.43
C LEU A 59 5.94 3.71 -4.46
N ALA A 60 4.88 3.97 -3.69
CA ALA A 60 4.26 5.29 -3.65
C ALA A 60 5.25 6.37 -3.17
N ASP A 61 6.08 6.07 -2.18
CA ASP A 61 7.11 6.99 -1.68
C ASP A 61 8.19 7.28 -2.72
N ALA A 62 8.57 6.30 -3.54
CA ALA A 62 9.51 6.49 -4.64
C ALA A 62 8.99 7.49 -5.69
N TYR A 63 7.67 7.50 -5.95
CA TYR A 63 7.03 8.40 -6.92
C TYR A 63 6.47 9.69 -6.31
N LEU A 64 6.48 9.85 -4.99
CA LEU A 64 5.98 11.04 -4.31
C LEU A 64 6.67 12.35 -4.78
N PRO A 65 8.01 12.40 -5.01
CA PRO A 65 8.66 13.61 -5.51
C PRO A 65 8.14 14.05 -6.88
N LEU A 66 7.85 13.09 -7.77
CA LEU A 66 7.28 13.36 -9.09
C LEU A 66 5.87 13.93 -8.96
N ALA A 67 5.05 13.35 -8.09
CA ALA A 67 3.71 13.86 -7.81
C ALA A 67 3.75 15.31 -7.28
N CYS A 68 4.67 15.59 -6.34
CA CYS A 68 4.87 16.95 -5.83
C CYS A 68 5.30 17.94 -6.91
N LEU A 69 6.20 17.53 -7.81
CA LEU A 69 6.62 18.36 -8.95
C LEU A 69 5.44 18.69 -9.87
N CYS A 70 4.62 17.70 -10.24
CA CYS A 70 3.44 17.90 -11.08
C CYS A 70 2.41 18.85 -10.44
N LEU A 71 2.33 18.87 -9.11
CA LEU A 71 1.42 19.73 -8.35
C LEU A 71 2.03 21.10 -7.98
N GLY A 72 3.26 21.40 -8.43
CA GLY A 72 3.95 22.65 -8.10
C GLY A 72 4.34 22.77 -6.61
N LEU A 73 4.29 21.66 -5.85
CA LEU A 73 4.66 21.62 -4.45
C LEU A 73 6.19 21.51 -4.33
N ARG A 74 6.86 22.63 -4.06
CA ARG A 74 8.29 22.64 -3.67
C ARG A 74 8.45 22.15 -2.23
N GLY A 75 8.45 20.84 -2.04
CA GLY A 75 8.72 20.21 -0.75
C GLY A 75 9.81 19.15 -0.87
N ASN A 76 10.77 19.16 0.06
CA ASN A 76 11.64 18.00 0.30
C ASN A 76 10.77 16.86 0.87
N LYS A 77 11.08 15.59 0.60
CA LYS A 77 10.36 14.41 1.13
C LYS A 77 10.14 14.47 2.65
N ASN A 78 11.05 15.12 3.37
CA ASN A 78 11.01 15.29 4.82
C ASN A 78 10.10 16.45 5.30
N THR A 79 9.57 17.25 4.38
CA THR A 79 8.76 18.45 4.64
C THR A 79 7.31 18.28 4.16
N ILE A 80 7.00 17.16 3.50
CA ILE A 80 5.64 16.87 3.05
C ILE A 80 4.78 16.52 4.26
N HIS A 81 3.65 17.20 4.40
CA HIS A 81 2.71 16.96 5.48
C HIS A 81 2.25 15.48 5.48
N PRO A 82 2.23 14.78 6.63
CA PRO A 82 1.88 13.36 6.69
C PRO A 82 0.53 13.04 6.04
N ALA A 83 -0.44 13.96 6.13
CA ALA A 83 -1.74 13.80 5.47
C ALA A 83 -1.64 13.81 3.93
N LEU A 84 -0.76 14.61 3.34
CA LEU A 84 -0.54 14.62 1.89
C LEU A 84 0.13 13.33 1.41
N ARG A 85 1.11 12.83 2.18
CA ARG A 85 1.71 11.53 1.91
C ARG A 85 0.67 10.41 2.01
N ALA A 86 -0.17 10.42 3.04
CA ALA A 86 -1.25 9.45 3.17
C ALA A 86 -2.24 9.55 1.98
N LEU A 87 -2.68 10.75 1.62
CA LEU A 87 -3.54 10.98 0.45
C LEU A 87 -2.93 10.39 -0.82
N TRP A 88 -1.64 10.63 -1.06
CA TRP A 88 -0.91 10.08 -2.19
C TRP A 88 -0.88 8.56 -2.20
N VAL A 89 -0.58 7.92 -1.05
CA VAL A 89 -0.55 6.46 -0.92
C VAL A 89 -1.94 5.85 -1.20
N PHE A 90 -3.01 6.45 -0.68
CA PHE A 90 -4.38 6.00 -0.95
C PHE A 90 -4.78 6.19 -2.42
N PHE A 91 -4.42 7.32 -3.03
CA PHE A 91 -4.68 7.58 -4.45
C PHE A 91 -3.93 6.57 -5.34
N PHE A 92 -2.63 6.41 -5.10
CA PHE A 92 -1.78 5.48 -5.84
C PHE A 92 -2.29 4.04 -5.72
N SER A 93 -2.73 3.64 -4.53
CA SER A 93 -3.36 2.33 -4.32
C SER A 93 -4.63 2.16 -5.16
N ALA A 94 -5.50 3.18 -5.24
CA ALA A 94 -6.68 3.12 -6.10
C ALA A 94 -6.34 2.88 -7.58
N VAL A 95 -5.30 3.55 -8.09
CA VAL A 95 -4.85 3.38 -9.47
C VAL A 95 -4.32 1.97 -9.71
N PHE A 96 -3.50 1.44 -8.80
CA PHE A 96 -2.95 0.09 -8.92
C PHE A 96 -4.05 -0.97 -8.86
N HIS A 97 -5.01 -0.84 -7.95
CA HIS A 97 -6.14 -1.75 -7.87
C HIS A 97 -7.02 -1.68 -9.12
N ALA A 98 -7.29 -0.49 -9.66
CA ALA A 98 -8.05 -0.33 -10.89
C ALA A 98 -7.33 -0.95 -12.11
N ALA A 99 -6.01 -0.77 -12.20
CA ALA A 99 -5.19 -1.37 -13.25
C ALA A 99 -5.16 -2.90 -13.13
N ALA A 100 -4.99 -3.45 -11.93
CA ALA A 100 -5.01 -4.89 -11.68
C ALA A 100 -6.37 -5.51 -12.04
N ASN A 101 -7.48 -4.87 -11.64
CA ASN A 101 -8.82 -5.34 -11.98
C ASN A 101 -9.09 -5.27 -13.50
N CYS A 102 -8.60 -4.24 -14.17
CA CYS A 102 -8.66 -4.14 -15.62
C CYS A 102 -7.88 -5.28 -16.29
N ALA A 103 -6.66 -5.57 -15.82
CA ALA A 103 -5.83 -6.63 -16.37
C ALA A 103 -6.41 -8.04 -16.11
N GLN A 104 -6.98 -8.28 -14.93
CA GLN A 104 -7.51 -9.60 -14.56
C GLN A 104 -8.90 -9.87 -15.13
N PHE A 105 -9.79 -8.87 -15.14
CA PHE A 105 -11.21 -9.05 -15.44
C PHE A 105 -11.68 -8.28 -16.68
N GLY A 106 -10.82 -7.49 -17.31
CA GLY A 106 -11.18 -6.65 -18.47
C GLY A 106 -12.17 -5.52 -18.15
N ARG A 107 -12.38 -5.21 -16.86
CA ARG A 107 -13.40 -4.25 -16.41
C ARG A 107 -12.74 -3.06 -15.72
N PRO A 108 -12.75 -1.86 -16.32
CA PRO A 108 -12.28 -0.67 -15.64
C PRO A 108 -13.25 -0.33 -14.49
N ASN A 109 -12.75 -0.27 -13.27
CA ASN A 109 -13.53 0.06 -12.07
C ASN A 109 -12.95 1.23 -11.27
N MET A 110 -12.17 2.09 -11.94
CA MET A 110 -11.47 3.25 -11.36
C MET A 110 -12.34 4.08 -10.41
N ALA A 111 -13.58 4.40 -10.79
CA ALA A 111 -14.46 5.20 -9.93
C ALA A 111 -14.79 4.50 -8.61
N LYS A 112 -14.97 3.17 -8.63
CA LYS A 112 -15.26 2.38 -7.42
C LYS A 112 -14.03 2.28 -6.53
N GLU A 113 -12.86 2.03 -7.13
CA GLU A 113 -11.58 1.98 -6.41
C GLU A 113 -11.27 3.35 -5.78
N MET A 114 -11.37 4.43 -6.55
CA MET A 114 -11.16 5.79 -6.07
C MET A 114 -12.09 6.12 -4.91
N LYS A 115 -13.39 5.81 -5.04
CA LYS A 115 -14.37 6.03 -3.97
C LYS A 115 -13.99 5.26 -2.70
N PHE A 116 -13.58 4.00 -2.83
CA PHE A 116 -13.17 3.17 -1.69
C PHE A 116 -11.95 3.75 -0.98
N PHE A 117 -10.85 3.99 -1.68
CA PHE A 117 -9.61 4.46 -1.05
C PHE A 117 -9.70 5.90 -0.54
N MET A 118 -10.39 6.80 -1.24
CA MET A 118 -10.57 8.18 -0.78
C MET A 118 -11.48 8.26 0.45
N ALA A 119 -12.52 7.42 0.53
CA ALA A 119 -13.34 7.34 1.75
C ALA A 119 -12.52 6.82 2.95
N ASN A 120 -11.67 5.81 2.75
CA ASN A 120 -10.78 5.32 3.79
C ASN A 120 -9.78 6.40 4.24
N PHE A 121 -9.18 7.14 3.30
CA PHE A 121 -8.33 8.28 3.63
C PHE A 121 -9.05 9.31 4.49
N ALA A 122 -10.26 9.72 4.10
CA ALA A 122 -11.04 10.71 4.83
C ALA A 122 -11.31 10.28 6.28
N VAL A 123 -11.70 9.02 6.49
CA VAL A 123 -11.89 8.45 7.83
C VAL A 123 -10.57 8.40 8.60
N CYS A 124 -9.49 7.90 8.00
CA CYS A 124 -8.16 7.88 8.62
C CYS A 124 -7.66 9.28 8.99
N HIS A 125 -8.02 10.31 8.23
CA HIS A 125 -7.65 11.70 8.52
C HIS A 125 -8.47 12.29 9.67
N ALA A 126 -9.76 11.96 9.72
CA ALA A 126 -10.67 12.41 10.77
C ALA A 126 -10.45 11.70 12.12
N GLU A 127 -9.88 10.50 12.12
CA GLU A 127 -9.52 9.78 13.35
C GLU A 127 -8.54 10.58 14.21
N THR A 128 -8.81 10.67 15.52
CA THR A 128 -7.98 11.37 16.50
C THR A 128 -7.19 10.43 17.42
N VAL A 129 -7.36 9.12 17.22
CA VAL A 129 -6.65 8.04 17.91
C VAL A 129 -5.17 7.95 17.54
#